data_AF-C0CYQ4-F1
#
_entry.id   AF-C0CYQ4-F1
#
_cell.length_a   1.000
_cell.length_b   1.000
_cell.length_c   1.000
_cell.angle_alpha   90.00
_cell.angle_beta   90.00
_cell.angle_gamma   90.00
#
_symmetry.space_group_name_H-M   'P 1'
#
loop_
_entity.id
_entity.type
_entity.pdbx_description
1 polymer ?
#
loop_
_entity_poly.entity_id
_entity_poly.type
_entity_poly.pdbx_seq_one_letter_code
_entity_poly.pdbx_strand_id
1 'polypeptide(L)'
;MKKLISWLENDFAPKMNVVNRNVWVVTLKDSIMQVLPFILLGSIFCCLTIPGDVFGWAWWPNFWTPFGWTMGMLSLFVAFLIPFNLMEKKRLRKQRIIAGLTGIVTFLMIITPQVVADGAIGFSHDSLGAGGCSSPLSPVFFPGIS
;
A
#
# COMPACT_ATOMS: atom_id res chain seq x y z
N MET A 1 7.08 36.57 -8.73
CA MET A 1 6.44 36.03 -7.50
C MET A 1 4.96 36.41 -7.37
N LYS A 2 4.55 37.69 -7.43
CA LYS A 2 3.13 38.08 -7.30
C LYS A 2 2.18 37.42 -8.32
N LYS A 3 2.64 37.22 -9.57
CA LYS A 3 1.87 36.53 -10.64
C LYS A 3 1.63 35.03 -10.38
N LEU A 4 2.59 34.36 -9.74
CA LEU A 4 2.47 32.95 -9.34
C LEU A 4 1.52 32.80 -8.15
N ILE A 5 1.63 33.71 -7.17
CA ILE A 5 0.73 33.74 -6.01
C ILE A 5 -0.71 34.07 -6.44
N SER A 6 -0.91 35.05 -7.32
CA SER A 6 -2.23 35.38 -7.84
C SER A 6 -2.84 34.25 -8.67
N TRP A 7 -2.02 33.49 -9.40
CA TRP A 7 -2.49 32.30 -10.14
C TRP A 7 -2.80 31.13 -9.19
N LEU A 8 -1.98 30.93 -8.16
CA LEU A 8 -2.21 29.93 -7.12
C LEU A 8 -3.53 30.19 -6.38
N GLU A 9 -3.81 31.44 -6.06
CA GLU A 9 -4.99 31.83 -5.28
C GLU A 9 -6.26 31.90 -6.12
N ASN A 10 -6.21 32.42 -7.35
CA ASN A 10 -7.40 32.63 -8.18
C ASN A 10 -7.75 31.44 -9.09
N ASP A 11 -6.78 30.64 -9.52
CA ASP A 11 -7.02 29.53 -10.45
C ASP A 11 -6.80 28.16 -9.80
N PHE A 12 -5.72 27.99 -9.04
CA PHE A 12 -5.31 26.68 -8.52
C PHE A 12 -6.07 26.29 -7.25
N ALA A 13 -6.14 27.18 -6.25
CA ALA A 13 -6.84 26.95 -5.00
C ALA A 13 -8.34 26.62 -5.16
N PRO A 14 -9.14 27.35 -5.97
CA PRO A 14 -10.54 27.02 -6.14
C PRO A 14 -10.74 25.71 -6.91
N LYS A 15 -9.93 25.43 -7.94
CA LYS A 15 -9.98 24.16 -8.68
C LYS A 15 -9.61 22.97 -7.78
N MET A 16 -8.60 23.14 -6.93
CA MET A 16 -8.21 22.12 -5.95
C MET A 16 -9.30 21.89 -4.89
N ASN A 17 -10.01 22.94 -4.48
CA ASN A 17 -11.11 22.83 -3.52
C ASN A 17 -12.29 22.04 -4.10
N VAL A 18 -12.59 22.20 -5.40
CA VAL A 18 -13.60 21.39 -6.10
C VAL A 18 -13.20 19.91 -6.16
N VAL A 19 -11.94 19.61 -6.47
CA VAL A 19 -11.40 18.24 -6.48
C VAL A 19 -11.44 17.63 -5.07
N ASN A 20 -11.04 18.39 -4.06
CA ASN A 20 -11.04 17.96 -2.67
C ASN A 20 -12.46 17.75 -2.10
N ARG A 21 -13.49 18.35 -2.70
CA ARG A 21 -14.89 18.12 -2.32
C ARG A 21 -15.47 16.84 -2.94
N ASN A 22 -14.81 16.25 -3.94
CA ASN A 22 -15.28 15.01 -4.55
C ASN A 22 -15.21 13.85 -3.55
N VAL A 23 -16.32 13.14 -3.38
CA VAL A 23 -16.45 12.03 -2.42
C VAL A 23 -15.34 10.99 -2.63
N TRP A 24 -14.98 10.68 -3.88
CA TRP A 24 -13.92 9.72 -4.20
C TRP A 24 -12.53 10.13 -3.70
N VAL A 25 -12.20 11.42 -3.82
CA VAL A 25 -10.91 11.97 -3.37
C VAL A 25 -10.86 12.01 -1.85
N VAL A 26 -11.96 12.43 -1.21
CA VAL A 26 -12.08 12.42 0.26
C VAL A 26 -11.95 11.00 0.81
N THR A 27 -12.61 10.02 0.18
CA THR A 27 -12.55 8.62 0.63
C THR A 27 -11.17 8.02 0.48
N LEU A 28 -10.44 8.38 -0.58
CA LEU A 28 -9.07 7.93 -0.79
C LEU A 28 -8.13 8.52 0.26
N LYS A 29 -8.24 9.83 0.52
CA LYS A 29 -7.47 10.51 1.58
C LYS A 29 -7.72 9.89 2.95
N ASP A 30 -8.99 9.68 3.33
CA ASP A 30 -9.34 9.10 4.62
C ASP A 30 -8.84 7.65 4.76
N SER A 31 -8.87 6.88 3.66
CA SER A 31 -8.32 5.52 3.62
C SER A 31 -6.81 5.50 3.82
N ILE A 32 -6.07 6.43 3.18
CA ILE A 32 -4.63 6.59 3.37
C ILE A 32 -4.32 6.97 4.82
N MET A 33 -5.06 7.91 5.39
CA MET A 33 -4.83 8.33 6.79
C MET A 33 -5.05 7.21 7.80
N GLN A 34 -5.97 6.29 7.53
CA GLN A 34 -6.17 5.09 8.37
C GLN A 34 -5.05 4.06 8.23
N VAL A 35 -4.32 4.05 7.11
CA VAL A 35 -3.19 3.12 6.86
C VAL A 35 -1.86 3.66 7.39
N LEU A 36 -1.73 4.97 7.60
CA LEU A 36 -0.54 5.60 8.20
C LEU A 36 0.04 4.90 9.44
N PRO A 37 -0.74 4.49 10.46
CA PRO A 37 -0.18 3.80 11.63
C PRO A 37 0.51 2.48 11.25
N PHE A 38 0.03 1.76 10.23
CA PHE A 38 0.66 0.54 9.74
C PHE A 38 1.95 0.82 8.99
N ILE A 39 2.00 1.91 8.21
CA ILE A 39 3.23 2.36 7.53
C ILE A 39 4.31 2.72 8.55
N LEU A 40 3.94 3.45 9.61
CA LEU A 40 4.85 3.80 10.71
C LEU A 40 5.35 2.54 11.44
N LEU A 41 4.45 1.60 11.73
CA LEU A 41 4.78 0.32 12.34
C LEU A 41 5.75 -0.51 11.47
N GLY A 42 5.53 -0.58 10.15
CA GLY A 42 6.45 -1.20 9.21
C GLY A 42 7.82 -0.52 9.19
N SER A 43 7.86 0.82 9.23
CA SER A 43 9.13 1.56 9.35
C SER A 43 9.87 1.26 10.64
N ILE A 44 9.17 1.09 11.77
CA ILE A 44 9.79 0.71 13.05
C ILE A 44 10.42 -0.68 12.95
N PHE A 45 9.72 -1.65 12.36
CA PHE A 45 10.28 -2.99 12.15
C PHE A 45 11.51 -2.97 11.24
N CYS A 46 11.51 -2.16 10.18
CA CYS A 46 12.68 -1.96 9.33
C CYS A 46 13.86 -1.33 10.10
N CYS A 47 13.62 -0.38 11.01
CA CYS A 47 14.70 0.15 11.84
C CYS A 47 15.25 -0.87 12.86
N LEU A 48 14.40 -1.81 13.32
CA LEU A 48 14.76 -2.87 14.27
C LEU A 48 15.48 -4.07 13.63
N THR A 49 15.32 -4.30 12.32
CA THR A 49 16.06 -5.34 11.58
C THR A 49 17.52 -4.97 11.37
N ILE A 50 17.81 -3.71 11.05
CA ILE A 50 19.16 -3.20 10.74
C ILE A 50 20.22 -3.59 11.79
N PRO A 51 20.02 -3.39 13.12
CA PRO A 51 21.02 -3.79 14.09
C PRO A 51 21.22 -5.31 14.18
N GLY A 52 20.19 -6.13 13.89
CA GLY A 52 20.32 -7.58 13.82
C GLY A 52 21.20 -8.05 12.66
N ASP A 53 21.01 -7.44 11.48
CA ASP A 53 21.77 -7.77 10.27
C ASP A 53 23.21 -7.21 10.28
N VAL A 54 23.42 -6.03 10.89
CA VAL A 54 24.73 -5.36 10.92
C VAL A 54 25.63 -5.86 12.05
N PHE A 55 25.09 -6.17 13.23
CA PHE A 55 25.88 -6.63 14.39
C PHE A 55 25.98 -8.16 14.52
N GLY A 56 25.31 -8.94 13.64
CA GLY A 56 25.44 -10.40 13.59
C GLY A 56 25.01 -11.11 14.88
N TRP A 57 24.14 -10.49 15.66
CA TRP A 57 23.73 -10.97 16.97
C TRP A 57 22.76 -12.16 16.82
N ALA A 58 23.27 -13.38 16.97
CA ALA A 58 22.50 -14.62 16.86
C ALA A 58 21.29 -14.73 17.83
N TRP A 59 21.28 -13.94 18.91
CA TRP A 59 20.16 -13.86 19.86
C TRP A 59 19.07 -12.85 19.47
N TRP A 60 19.30 -12.01 18.45
CA TRP A 60 18.37 -10.95 18.08
C TRP A 60 17.24 -11.51 17.21
N PRO A 61 15.97 -11.27 17.53
CA PRO A 61 14.86 -11.79 16.76
C PRO A 61 14.88 -11.23 15.33
N ASN A 62 14.58 -12.08 14.36
CA ASN A 62 14.51 -11.66 12.97
C ASN A 62 13.22 -10.85 12.71
N PHE A 63 13.36 -9.54 12.57
CA PHE A 63 12.25 -8.61 12.34
C PHE A 63 11.84 -8.49 10.85
N TRP A 64 12.50 -9.20 9.92
CA TRP A 64 12.09 -9.23 8.51
C TRP A 64 10.73 -9.89 8.32
N THR A 65 10.42 -10.90 9.14
CA THR A 65 9.11 -11.57 9.12
C THR A 65 7.97 -10.60 9.43
N PRO A 66 7.90 -9.94 10.61
CA PRO A 66 6.83 -8.98 10.90
C PRO A 66 6.82 -7.75 9.96
N PHE A 67 7.98 -7.34 9.42
CA PHE A 67 8.03 -6.33 8.36
C PHE A 67 7.30 -6.79 7.08
N GLY A 68 7.56 -8.01 6.63
CA GLY A 68 6.88 -8.62 5.47
C GLY A 68 5.36 -8.73 5.67
N TRP A 69 4.90 -9.06 6.88
CA TRP A 69 3.46 -9.12 7.18
C TRP A 69 2.77 -7.76 7.22
N THR A 70 3.51 -6.69 7.52
CA THR A 70 2.94 -5.33 7.67
C THR A 70 2.99 -4.55 6.37
N MET A 71 4.13 -4.56 5.67
CA MET A 71 4.26 -3.92 4.35
C MET A 71 3.72 -4.78 3.22
N GLY A 72 3.86 -6.11 3.31
CA GLY A 72 3.37 -7.06 2.32
C GLY A 72 1.86 -7.29 2.32
N MET A 73 1.14 -6.86 3.36
CA MET A 73 -0.34 -6.89 3.39
C MET A 73 -0.98 -5.51 3.27
N LEU A 74 -0.17 -4.47 3.11
CA LEU A 74 -0.62 -3.08 3.08
C LEU A 74 -1.64 -2.83 1.98
N SER A 75 -1.42 -3.40 0.79
CA SER A 75 -2.31 -3.22 -0.35
C SER A 75 -3.68 -3.89 -0.12
N LEU A 76 -3.71 -5.01 0.61
CA LEU A 76 -4.92 -5.74 0.98
C LEU A 76 -5.76 -4.94 1.98
N PHE A 77 -5.11 -4.29 2.96
CA PHE A 77 -5.79 -3.36 3.86
C PHE A 77 -6.37 -2.17 3.11
N VAL A 78 -5.61 -1.57 2.18
CA VAL A 78 -6.10 -0.46 1.36
C VAL A 78 -7.28 -0.88 0.47
N ALA A 79 -7.24 -2.08 -0.11
CA ALA A 79 -8.32 -2.64 -0.93
C ALA A 79 -9.63 -2.83 -0.15
N PHE A 80 -9.56 -3.13 1.14
CA PHE A 80 -10.74 -3.15 2.03
C PHE A 80 -11.20 -1.74 2.41
N LEU A 81 -10.26 -0.86 2.78
CA LEU A 81 -10.56 0.45 3.36
C LEU A 81 -11.22 1.42 2.36
N ILE A 82 -10.79 1.42 1.10
CA ILE A 82 -11.34 2.34 0.08
C ILE A 82 -12.86 2.18 -0.08
N PRO A 83 -13.39 0.98 -0.41
CA PRO A 83 -14.84 0.77 -0.52
C PRO A 83 -15.56 0.85 0.83
N PHE A 84 -14.91 0.48 1.95
CA PHE A 84 -15.47 0.65 3.29
C PHE A 84 -15.74 2.14 3.59
N ASN A 85 -14.74 3.00 3.41
CA ASN A 85 -14.83 4.45 3.67
C ASN A 85 -15.77 5.14 2.67
N LEU A 86 -15.85 4.66 1.43
CA LEU A 86 -16.82 5.15 0.43
C LEU A 86 -18.27 4.96 0.91
N MET A 87 -18.60 3.76 1.40
CA MET A 87 -19.95 3.46 1.90
C MET A 87 -20.28 4.22 3.18
N GLU A 88 -19.29 4.50 4.02
CA GLU A 88 -19.44 5.33 5.21
C GLU A 88 -19.78 6.79 4.85
N LYS A 89 -19.11 7.37 3.85
CA LYS A 89 -19.44 8.72 3.33
C LYS A 89 -20.81 8.77 2.67
N LYS A 90 -21.25 7.69 2.04
CA LYS A 90 -22.60 7.55 1.47
C LYS A 90 -23.68 7.25 2.52
N ARG A 91 -23.33 7.13 3.81
CA ARG A 91 -24.22 6.80 4.94
C ARG A 91 -24.87 5.41 4.84
N LEU A 92 -24.32 4.49 4.05
CA LEU A 92 -24.83 3.13 3.84
C LEU A 92 -24.21 2.14 4.83
N ARG A 93 -24.44 2.36 6.14
CA ARG A 93 -23.76 1.61 7.22
C ARG A 93 -24.00 0.09 7.21
N LYS A 94 -25.14 -0.37 6.70
CA LYS A 94 -25.45 -1.81 6.62
C LYS A 94 -24.61 -2.56 5.57
N GLN A 95 -24.12 -1.86 4.54
CA GLN A 95 -23.42 -2.47 3.40
C GLN A 95 -21.89 -2.25 3.43
N ARG A 96 -21.37 -1.51 4.42
CA ARG A 96 -19.94 -1.15 4.50
C ARG A 96 -18.98 -2.35 4.52
N ILE A 97 -19.34 -3.40 5.26
CA ILE A 97 -18.50 -4.60 5.40
C ILE A 97 -18.52 -5.40 4.09
N ILE A 98 -19.70 -5.56 3.49
CA ILE A 98 -19.87 -6.26 2.21
C ILE A 98 -19.07 -5.54 1.12
N ALA A 99 -19.13 -4.22 1.04
CA ALA A 99 -18.34 -3.44 0.09
C ALA A 99 -16.82 -3.60 0.32
N GLY A 100 -16.38 -3.60 1.59
CA GLY A 100 -14.99 -3.89 1.96
C GLY A 100 -14.54 -5.27 1.50
N LEU A 101 -15.32 -6.32 1.77
CA LEU A 101 -15.04 -7.70 1.35
C LEU A 101 -15.02 -7.83 -0.17
N THR A 102 -15.95 -7.19 -0.88
CA THR A 102 -15.94 -7.16 -2.35
C THR A 102 -14.69 -6.46 -2.88
N GLY A 103 -14.19 -5.43 -2.19
CA GLY A 103 -12.90 -4.78 -2.50
C GLY A 103 -11.72 -5.74 -2.42
N ILE A 104 -11.65 -6.55 -1.36
CA ILE A 104 -10.63 -7.59 -1.22
C ILE A 104 -10.74 -8.63 -2.35
N VAL A 105 -11.94 -9.16 -2.61
CA VAL A 105 -12.15 -10.18 -3.65
C VAL A 105 -11.77 -9.64 -5.04
N THR A 106 -12.12 -8.39 -5.33
CA THR A 106 -11.76 -7.73 -6.60
C THR A 106 -10.24 -7.53 -6.70
N PHE A 107 -9.58 -7.14 -5.61
CA PHE A 107 -8.12 -7.03 -5.56
C PHE A 107 -7.44 -8.38 -5.82
N LEU A 108 -7.88 -9.44 -5.16
CA LEU A 108 -7.38 -10.80 -5.36
C LEU A 108 -7.57 -11.28 -6.81
N MET A 109 -8.72 -10.97 -7.42
CA MET A 109 -8.97 -11.27 -8.84
C MET A 109 -7.99 -10.52 -9.76
N ILE A 110 -7.64 -9.27 -9.47
CA ILE A 110 -6.70 -8.49 -10.29
C ILE A 110 -5.26 -9.01 -10.20
N ILE A 111 -4.83 -9.49 -9.03
CA ILE A 111 -3.45 -9.97 -8.82
C ILE A 111 -3.23 -11.42 -9.28
N THR A 112 -4.28 -12.26 -9.35
CA THR A 112 -4.14 -13.66 -9.78
C THR A 112 -3.32 -13.87 -11.07
N PRO A 113 -3.46 -13.09 -12.16
CA PRO A 113 -2.60 -13.27 -13.34
C PRO A 113 -1.11 -13.01 -13.07
N GLN A 114 -0.76 -12.10 -12.15
CA GLN A 114 0.63 -11.85 -11.76
C GLN A 114 1.21 -13.03 -10.97
N VAL A 115 0.42 -13.58 -10.03
CA VAL A 115 0.81 -14.75 -9.23
C VAL A 115 1.04 -15.99 -10.10
N VAL A 116 0.23 -16.18 -11.14
CA VAL A 116 0.38 -17.29 -12.09
C VAL A 116 1.60 -17.11 -12.99
N ALA A 117 1.95 -15.87 -13.36
CA ALA A 117 3.15 -15.57 -14.16
C ALA A 117 4.45 -15.83 -13.38
N ASP A 118 4.45 -15.57 -12.06
CA ASP A 118 5.59 -15.83 -11.17
C ASP A 118 5.75 -17.33 -10.80
N GLY A 119 4.82 -18.20 -11.21
CA GLY A 119 4.88 -19.64 -10.92
C GLY A 119 4.76 -19.98 -9.42
N ALA A 120 4.32 -19.02 -8.59
CA ALA A 120 4.20 -19.21 -7.16
C ALA A 120 2.96 -20.07 -6.80
N ILE A 121 3.15 -21.11 -5.99
CA ILE A 121 2.05 -21.93 -5.46
C ILE A 121 1.40 -21.16 -4.29
N GLY A 122 0.49 -20.24 -4.61
CA GLY A 122 -0.28 -19.45 -3.64
C GLY A 122 0.03 -17.94 -3.67
N PHE A 123 -0.68 -17.16 -2.84
CA PHE A 123 -0.43 -15.72 -2.70
C PHE A 123 0.77 -15.48 -1.76
N SER A 124 1.96 -15.30 -2.32
CA SER A 124 3.16 -14.90 -1.57
C SER A 124 3.06 -13.45 -1.08
N HIS A 125 3.71 -13.11 0.05
CA HIS A 125 3.71 -11.74 0.60
C HIS A 125 4.22 -10.68 -0.38
N ASP A 126 5.11 -11.06 -1.30
CA ASP A 126 5.57 -10.19 -2.39
C ASP A 126 4.42 -9.80 -3.32
N SER A 127 3.56 -10.75 -3.71
CA SER A 127 2.43 -10.50 -4.64
C SER A 127 1.31 -9.64 -4.04
N LEU A 128 1.19 -9.65 -2.71
CA LEU A 128 0.18 -8.90 -1.95
C LEU A 128 0.71 -7.55 -1.44
N GLY A 129 2.02 -7.33 -1.52
CA GLY A 129 2.69 -6.11 -1.09
C GLY A 129 2.96 -5.16 -2.25
N ALA A 130 3.98 -4.31 -2.08
CA ALA A 130 4.61 -3.63 -3.20
C ALA A 130 5.42 -4.66 -4.03
N GLY A 131 4.74 -5.61 -4.69
CA GLY A 131 5.33 -6.70 -5.47
C GLY A 131 6.10 -6.29 -6.72
N GLY A 132 6.52 -5.03 -6.80
CA GLY A 132 7.45 -4.52 -7.80
C GLY A 132 8.74 -3.95 -7.19
N CYS A 133 8.93 -3.97 -5.86
CA CYS A 133 10.13 -3.40 -5.22
C CYS A 133 11.17 -4.47 -4.83
N SER A 134 10.84 -5.75 -4.91
CA SER A 134 11.71 -6.90 -4.69
C SER A 134 12.03 -7.64 -5.99
N SER A 135 12.14 -6.93 -7.12
CA SER A 135 13.02 -7.41 -8.19
C SER A 135 14.43 -7.53 -7.56
N PRO A 136 15.06 -8.72 -7.59
CA PRO A 136 16.31 -8.93 -6.90
C PRO A 136 17.32 -7.93 -7.45
N LEU A 137 17.87 -7.11 -6.54
CA LEU A 137 19.14 -6.44 -6.76
C LEU A 137 20.28 -7.48 -6.63
N SER A 138 20.16 -8.58 -7.38
CA SER A 138 21.17 -9.61 -7.63
C SER A 138 20.95 -10.14 -9.05
N PRO A 139 22.04 -10.37 -9.80
CA PRO A 139 22.45 -9.55 -10.94
C PRO A 139 21.59 -9.78 -12.20
N VAL A 140 20.98 -8.71 -12.70
CA VAL A 140 20.79 -8.50 -14.15
C VAL A 140 22.16 -8.12 -14.75
N PHE A 141 23.11 -9.05 -14.68
CA PHE A 141 24.37 -9.01 -15.40
C PHE A 141 24.75 -10.47 -15.66
N PHE A 142 24.76 -10.85 -16.93
CA PHE A 142 24.90 -12.20 -17.52
C PHE A 142 23.61 -13.04 -17.64
N PRO A 143 22.90 -12.92 -18.77
CA PRO A 143 22.22 -14.06 -19.34
C PRO A 143 23.28 -14.98 -19.98
N GLY A 144 23.28 -16.25 -19.60
CA GLY A 144 23.93 -17.30 -20.37
C GLY A 144 24.93 -18.16 -19.60
N ILE A 145 24.97 -19.40 -20.07
CA ILE A 145 25.93 -20.50 -19.90
C ILE A 145 25.97 -21.29 -18.57
N SER A 146 25.49 -22.55 -18.75
CA SER A 146 25.83 -23.82 -18.09
C SER A 146 24.96 -24.26 -16.91
#